data_AF-A0A1A7WB32-F1
#
_entry.id   AF-A0A1A7WB32-F1
#
_cell.length_a   1.000
_cell.length_b   1.000
_cell.length_c   1.000
_cell.angle_alpha   90.00
_cell.angle_beta   90.00
_cell.angle_gamma   90.00
#
_symmetry.space_group_name_H-M   'P 1'
#
loop_
_entity.id
_entity.type
_entity.pdbx_description
1 polymer ?
#
loop_
_entity_poly.entity_id
_entity_poly.type
_entity_poly.pdbx_seq_one_letter_code
_entity_poly.pdbx_strand_id
1 'polypeptide(L)'
;MVLSETENGRSGGEEEDTDAIVKTCVLSGFNESSEIRTLISSLVEVHEDRDGGRAREIVMQRFSVIMNGYQEQPHLLDPHLEWMMQMILDFVRSETSPPSLVHLSFKCLYIISKVRGYKIFMQLFPHEVADVHPVMELMSRQNPEDLQTWETRYMLLLWLSVTCLIPFDLSRLDGHLQSYGCMTRESTMYRILAIAKSYLLVGDSPRDAASVLISKFMTRPDVKQNCLADFLDWSLTTVSQTDDHSVRDIGVLDGVLQSLTKLFKHGKRDDLLQYAPMVLQSVEQKRLSDSSEAKLRKLCVKLIQRLGLTFLKPQLACWRYQRGSRSLAANLSMSQPVSATAAVCEPDTREQDHYDIPEEVETVIEILLIGLKDKETIVRWSAAKGIGRVTGRLPKELADEVVGSVLECFSFQETDNAWHGGCLALAELGRRGLLLPSRLNDVVPLIIKSLTYEEKRGACSVGSNVRDAACYVCWSFARAYEPKELTPFVTQIAR
;
A
#
# COMPACT_ATOMS: atom_id res chain seq x y z
N MET A 1 28.44 -49.68 -33.44
CA MET A 1 29.23 -50.16 -34.58
C MET A 1 28.85 -49.29 -35.77
N VAL A 2 29.84 -48.56 -36.28
CA VAL A 2 29.86 -47.68 -37.47
C VAL A 2 29.11 -46.34 -37.37
N LEU A 3 29.93 -45.30 -37.19
CA LEU A 3 29.74 -43.91 -37.62
C LEU A 3 29.87 -43.82 -39.14
N SER A 4 29.13 -42.93 -39.80
CA SER A 4 29.68 -42.16 -40.93
C SER A 4 28.86 -40.91 -41.21
N GLU A 5 29.54 -39.79 -41.00
CA GLU A 5 29.25 -38.43 -41.43
C GLU A 5 29.10 -38.35 -42.97
N THR A 6 28.24 -37.46 -43.49
CA THR A 6 28.69 -36.20 -44.13
C THR A 6 27.54 -35.48 -44.84
N GLU A 7 27.55 -34.15 -44.63
CA GLU A 7 26.85 -33.07 -45.31
C GLU A 7 27.04 -33.12 -46.85
N ASN A 8 26.28 -32.46 -47.73
CA ASN A 8 25.84 -31.06 -47.73
C ASN A 8 24.95 -30.81 -48.97
N GLY A 9 23.93 -29.94 -48.89
CA GLY A 9 23.14 -29.55 -50.08
C GLY A 9 21.96 -28.61 -49.79
N ARG A 10 22.26 -27.32 -49.61
CA ARG A 10 21.39 -26.11 -49.62
C ARG A 10 20.17 -26.23 -50.58
N SER A 11 18.99 -25.63 -50.38
CA SER A 11 18.52 -24.35 -49.81
C SER A 11 17.00 -24.47 -49.64
N GLY A 12 16.28 -24.01 -48.63
CA GLY A 12 16.25 -22.69 -48.01
C GLY A 12 14.76 -22.31 -47.84
N GLY A 13 14.39 -21.72 -46.70
CA GLY A 13 13.08 -21.09 -46.52
C GLY A 13 12.30 -21.56 -45.29
N GLU A 14 12.47 -20.78 -44.22
CA GLU A 14 11.46 -20.43 -43.20
C GLU A 14 10.99 -21.49 -42.17
N GLU A 15 10.86 -20.99 -40.93
CA GLU A 15 10.26 -21.57 -39.72
C GLU A 15 11.23 -22.17 -38.70
N GLU A 16 11.55 -21.36 -37.67
CA GLU A 16 11.55 -21.75 -36.24
C GLU A 16 11.90 -20.50 -35.41
N ASP A 17 10.92 -19.61 -35.25
CA ASP A 17 10.94 -18.56 -34.22
C ASP A 17 10.18 -19.11 -33.01
N THR A 18 10.79 -20.07 -32.31
CA THR A 18 10.29 -20.63 -31.06
C THR A 18 11.42 -20.65 -30.04
N ASP A 19 11.08 -20.20 -28.83
CA ASP A 19 11.91 -20.08 -27.62
C ASP A 19 12.80 -18.82 -27.49
N ALA A 20 12.16 -17.65 -27.63
CA ALA A 20 12.50 -16.53 -26.75
C ALA A 20 11.95 -16.78 -25.34
N ILE A 21 12.51 -17.79 -24.64
CA ILE A 21 12.42 -17.86 -23.18
C ILE A 21 13.07 -16.59 -22.67
N VAL A 22 12.26 -15.69 -22.13
CA VAL A 22 12.72 -14.54 -21.34
C VAL A 22 13.59 -15.10 -20.23
N LYS A 23 14.92 -15.10 -20.44
CA LYS A 23 15.91 -15.24 -19.37
C LYS A 23 15.72 -14.04 -18.46
N THR A 24 14.78 -14.16 -17.52
CA THR A 24 14.83 -13.40 -16.29
C THR A 24 16.19 -13.75 -15.69
N CYS A 25 17.12 -12.79 -15.73
CA CYS A 25 18.46 -12.95 -15.22
C CYS A 25 18.36 -13.02 -13.70
N VAL A 26 18.05 -14.20 -13.17
CA VAL A 26 17.95 -14.47 -11.74
C VAL A 26 19.36 -14.28 -11.17
N LEU A 27 19.55 -13.21 -10.41
CA LEU A 27 20.80 -12.92 -9.73
C LEU A 27 20.98 -13.93 -8.59
N SER A 28 22.19 -14.46 -8.44
CA SER A 28 22.53 -15.41 -7.38
C SER A 28 22.79 -14.75 -6.02
N GLY A 29 23.07 -13.45 -5.99
CA GLY A 29 23.42 -12.70 -4.78
C GLY A 29 23.81 -11.26 -5.09
N PHE A 30 24.18 -10.50 -4.04
CA PHE A 30 24.65 -9.12 -4.15
C PHE A 30 26.18 -9.07 -4.35
N ASN A 31 26.60 -9.00 -5.62
CA ASN A 31 28.02 -9.14 -5.99
C ASN A 31 28.83 -7.85 -5.83
N GLU A 32 28.19 -6.68 -5.94
CA GLU A 32 28.84 -5.36 -5.91
C GLU A 32 29.04 -4.82 -4.48
N SER A 33 29.02 -5.69 -3.46
CA SER A 33 29.13 -5.29 -2.06
C SER A 33 30.42 -4.54 -1.72
N SER A 34 31.56 -4.94 -2.31
CA SER A 34 32.85 -4.26 -2.16
C SER A 34 32.86 -2.89 -2.84
N GLU A 35 32.28 -2.81 -4.04
CA GLU A 35 32.17 -1.56 -4.80
C GLU A 35 31.30 -0.54 -4.05
N ILE A 36 30.16 -0.96 -3.52
CA ILE A 36 29.26 -0.09 -2.74
C ILE A 36 29.94 0.42 -1.48
N ARG A 37 30.75 -0.41 -0.79
CA ARG A 37 31.55 0.04 0.35
C ARG A 37 32.53 1.15 -0.05
N THR A 38 33.21 1.00 -1.18
CA THR A 38 34.11 2.02 -1.73
C THR A 38 33.38 3.30 -2.10
N LEU A 39 32.22 3.18 -2.77
CA LEU A 39 31.39 4.33 -3.14
C LEU A 39 30.92 5.10 -1.91
N ILE A 40 30.42 4.42 -0.88
CA ILE A 40 30.00 5.06 0.40
C ILE A 40 31.20 5.74 1.07
N SER A 41 32.37 5.11 1.08
CA SER A 41 33.57 5.70 1.70
C SER A 41 34.05 6.95 0.95
N SER A 42 33.93 6.97 -0.38
CA SER A 42 34.33 8.10 -1.23
C SER A 42 33.46 9.36 -1.04
N LEU A 43 32.29 9.25 -0.38
CA LEU A 43 31.38 10.39 -0.16
C LEU A 43 32.06 11.55 0.58
N VAL A 44 33.01 11.25 1.47
CA VAL A 44 33.78 12.25 2.23
C VAL A 44 34.64 13.12 1.31
N GLU A 45 35.10 12.59 0.17
CA GLU A 45 35.94 13.33 -0.76
C GLU A 45 35.08 14.07 -1.81
N VAL A 46 34.00 13.44 -2.26
CA VAL A 46 33.18 13.97 -3.36
C VAL A 46 32.06 14.92 -2.92
N HIS A 47 31.86 15.14 -1.62
CA HIS A 47 30.82 16.06 -1.15
C HIS A 47 31.14 17.53 -1.42
N GLU A 48 32.41 17.85 -1.68
CA GLU A 48 32.84 19.22 -1.99
C GLU A 48 32.65 19.52 -3.48
N ASP A 49 32.00 20.66 -3.76
CA ASP A 49 31.62 21.06 -5.12
C ASP A 49 32.78 21.69 -5.91
N ARG A 50 34.02 21.18 -5.73
CA ARG A 50 35.23 21.79 -6.31
C ARG A 50 35.28 21.69 -7.84
N ASP A 51 34.70 20.63 -8.41
CA ASP A 51 34.71 20.33 -9.86
C ASP A 51 33.32 20.48 -10.51
N GLY A 52 32.48 21.40 -10.02
CA GLY A 52 31.13 21.62 -10.55
C GLY A 52 30.21 20.40 -10.41
N GLY A 53 30.40 19.61 -9.35
CA GLY A 53 29.54 18.50 -8.98
C GLY A 53 29.73 17.21 -9.77
N ARG A 54 30.66 17.17 -10.74
CA ARG A 54 30.84 16.02 -11.64
C ARG A 54 31.21 14.73 -10.91
N ALA A 55 32.18 14.78 -9.99
CA ALA A 55 32.59 13.60 -9.22
C ALA A 55 31.44 13.05 -8.37
N ARG A 56 30.72 13.95 -7.67
CA ARG A 56 29.50 13.62 -6.92
C ARG A 56 28.45 12.94 -7.80
N GLU A 57 28.19 13.48 -8.99
CA GLU A 57 27.22 12.92 -9.91
C GLU A 57 27.63 11.52 -10.38
N ILE A 58 28.89 11.31 -10.74
CA ILE A 58 29.40 9.99 -11.17
C ILE A 58 29.21 8.95 -10.07
N VAL A 59 29.61 9.26 -8.83
CA VAL A 59 29.46 8.35 -7.68
C VAL A 59 27.99 8.02 -7.44
N MET A 60 27.12 9.03 -7.44
CA MET A 60 25.69 8.83 -7.18
C MET A 60 24.97 8.09 -8.32
N GLN A 61 25.34 8.35 -9.58
CA GLN A 61 24.84 7.63 -10.74
C GLN A 61 25.26 6.15 -10.65
N ARG A 62 26.54 5.87 -10.36
CA ARG A 62 27.03 4.50 -10.22
C ARG A 62 26.33 3.76 -9.07
N PHE A 63 26.20 4.41 -7.91
CA PHE A 63 25.47 3.86 -6.77
C PHE A 63 24.01 3.55 -7.14
N SER A 64 23.33 4.48 -7.82
CA SER A 64 21.95 4.29 -8.28
C SER A 64 21.81 3.14 -9.28
N VAL A 65 22.73 3.02 -10.25
CA VAL A 65 22.72 1.93 -11.24
C VAL A 65 22.85 0.57 -10.56
N ILE A 66 23.82 0.42 -9.64
CA ILE A 66 24.01 -0.84 -8.90
C ILE A 66 22.74 -1.18 -8.13
N MET A 67 22.23 -0.26 -7.32
CA MET A 67 21.05 -0.53 -6.49
C MET A 67 19.81 -0.84 -7.33
N ASN A 68 19.56 -0.08 -8.40
CA ASN A 68 18.39 -0.31 -9.26
C ASN A 68 18.44 -1.65 -10.01
N GLY A 69 19.62 -2.26 -10.20
CA GLY A 69 19.76 -3.60 -10.74
C GLY A 69 19.07 -4.69 -9.91
N TYR A 70 18.81 -4.42 -8.63
CA TYR A 70 18.16 -5.36 -7.70
C TYR A 70 16.65 -5.11 -7.52
N GLN A 71 16.02 -4.24 -8.31
CA GLN A 71 14.58 -3.91 -8.16
C GLN A 71 13.65 -5.13 -8.29
N GLU A 72 13.98 -6.08 -9.17
CA GLU A 72 13.18 -7.31 -9.37
C GLU A 72 13.41 -8.35 -8.26
N GLN A 73 14.59 -8.34 -7.61
CA GLN A 73 14.98 -9.26 -6.55
C GLN A 73 15.55 -8.52 -5.32
N PRO A 74 14.77 -7.62 -4.69
CA PRO A 74 15.28 -6.70 -3.67
C PRO A 74 15.67 -7.39 -2.36
N HIS A 75 15.19 -8.62 -2.14
CA HIS A 75 15.52 -9.44 -0.98
C HIS A 75 17.00 -9.85 -0.95
N LEU A 76 17.70 -9.82 -2.09
CA LEU A 76 19.14 -10.09 -2.15
C LEU A 76 19.96 -9.03 -1.40
N LEU A 77 19.39 -7.84 -1.15
CA LEU A 77 20.04 -6.78 -0.38
C LEU A 77 19.96 -7.00 1.14
N ASP A 78 19.05 -7.84 1.63
CA ASP A 78 18.71 -7.98 3.06
C ASP A 78 19.93 -8.20 3.97
N PRO A 79 20.87 -9.11 3.64
CA PRO A 79 22.06 -9.34 4.46
C PRO A 79 23.01 -8.15 4.53
N HIS A 80 22.82 -7.14 3.66
CA HIS A 80 23.73 -6.03 3.49
C HIS A 80 23.17 -4.69 3.96
N LEU A 81 21.88 -4.60 4.28
CA LEU A 81 21.23 -3.33 4.62
C LEU A 81 21.78 -2.73 5.92
N GLU A 82 22.06 -3.57 6.93
CA GLU A 82 22.48 -3.11 8.25
C GLU A 82 23.83 -2.40 8.21
N TRP A 83 24.86 -3.01 7.61
CA TRP A 83 26.17 -2.38 7.51
C TRP A 83 26.16 -1.16 6.59
N MET A 84 25.37 -1.18 5.51
CA MET A 84 25.23 -0.01 4.62
C MET A 84 24.64 1.17 5.39
N MET A 85 23.59 0.92 6.16
CA MET A 85 22.96 1.95 6.97
C MET A 85 23.90 2.48 8.04
N GLN A 86 24.60 1.62 8.78
CA GLN A 86 25.57 2.04 9.80
C GLN A 86 26.64 2.95 9.22
N MET A 87 27.31 2.52 8.14
CA MET A 87 28.35 3.33 7.48
C MET A 87 27.85 4.71 7.06
N ILE A 88 26.63 4.80 6.53
CA ILE A 88 26.07 6.08 6.09
C ILE A 88 25.65 6.94 7.29
N LEU A 89 25.09 6.33 8.34
CA LEU A 89 24.69 7.04 9.56
C LEU A 89 25.89 7.57 10.36
N ASP A 90 27.07 6.94 10.27
CA ASP A 90 28.29 7.45 10.88
C ASP A 90 28.64 8.84 10.34
N PHE A 91 28.44 9.09 9.03
CA PHE A 91 28.57 10.43 8.46
C PHE A 91 27.49 11.39 8.98
N VAL A 92 26.24 10.94 9.06
CA VAL A 92 25.11 11.79 9.50
C VAL A 92 25.23 12.20 10.97
N ARG A 93 25.75 11.31 11.82
CA ARG A 93 25.87 11.52 13.27
C ARG A 93 27.13 12.28 13.67
N SER A 94 28.15 12.33 12.81
CA SER A 94 29.38 13.06 13.09
C SER A 94 29.13 14.57 13.12
N GLU A 95 29.50 15.24 14.22
CA GLU A 95 29.38 16.69 14.38
C GLU A 95 30.24 17.49 13.39
N THR A 96 31.30 16.87 12.86
CA THR A 96 32.21 17.49 11.90
C THR A 96 31.72 17.41 10.45
N SER A 97 30.65 16.66 10.20
CA SER A 97 30.16 16.46 8.84
C SER A 97 29.49 17.72 8.28
N PRO A 98 29.93 18.20 7.10
CA PRO A 98 29.29 19.35 6.47
C PRO A 98 27.88 18.98 5.96
N PRO A 99 26.95 19.96 5.85
CA PRO A 99 25.59 19.71 5.38
C PRO A 99 25.53 18.98 4.02
N SER A 100 26.44 19.28 3.09
CA SER A 100 26.45 18.61 1.78
C SER A 100 26.71 17.10 1.87
N LEU A 101 27.58 16.66 2.78
CA LEU A 101 27.83 15.24 3.05
C LEU A 101 26.60 14.57 3.68
N VAL A 102 25.93 15.26 4.62
CA VAL A 102 24.71 14.77 5.26
C VAL A 102 23.60 14.57 4.21
N HIS A 103 23.38 15.55 3.33
CA HIS A 103 22.39 15.44 2.27
C HIS A 103 22.70 14.31 1.28
N LEU A 104 23.97 14.14 0.92
CA LEU A 104 24.44 13.06 0.05
C LEU A 104 24.21 11.68 0.69
N SER A 105 24.50 11.58 1.99
CA SER A 105 24.26 10.39 2.81
C SER A 105 22.78 10.01 2.82
N PHE A 106 21.88 10.97 3.07
CA PHE A 106 20.43 10.69 2.99
C PHE A 106 19.95 10.34 1.58
N LYS A 107 20.57 10.89 0.53
CA LYS A 107 20.27 10.49 -0.85
C LYS A 107 20.62 9.02 -1.11
N CYS A 108 21.76 8.55 -0.60
CA CYS A 108 22.10 7.12 -0.60
C CYS A 108 21.02 6.32 0.14
N LEU A 109 20.70 6.67 1.39
CA LEU A 109 19.66 5.97 2.18
C LEU A 109 18.31 5.92 1.45
N TYR A 110 17.91 7.00 0.80
CA TYR A 110 16.69 7.05 0.01
C TYR A 110 16.73 6.02 -1.14
N ILE A 111 17.82 5.96 -1.91
CA ILE A 111 17.98 4.98 -3.00
C ILE A 111 17.87 3.54 -2.46
N ILE A 112 18.56 3.22 -1.36
CA ILE A 112 18.46 1.88 -0.74
C ILE A 112 17.00 1.59 -0.35
N SER A 113 16.35 2.54 0.33
CA SER A 113 14.98 2.41 0.79
C SER A 113 13.97 2.26 -0.35
N LYS A 114 14.22 2.92 -1.49
CA LYS A 114 13.38 2.86 -2.69
C LYS A 114 13.43 1.47 -3.33
N VAL A 115 14.63 0.93 -3.52
CA VAL A 115 14.82 -0.40 -4.13
C VAL A 115 14.29 -1.50 -3.22
N ARG A 116 14.69 -1.48 -1.94
CA ARG A 116 14.31 -2.52 -1.00
C ARG A 116 12.83 -2.45 -0.59
N GLY A 117 12.30 -1.23 -0.52
CA GLY A 117 11.01 -0.90 0.05
C GLY A 117 11.16 -0.26 1.43
N TYR A 118 10.68 0.98 1.56
CA TYR A 118 10.89 1.81 2.75
C TYR A 118 10.42 1.15 4.05
N LYS A 119 9.41 0.28 4.03
CA LYS A 119 8.87 -0.34 5.25
C LYS A 119 9.86 -1.27 5.93
N ILE A 120 10.62 -2.02 5.14
CA ILE A 120 11.62 -2.97 5.63
C ILE A 120 12.86 -2.19 6.03
N PHE A 121 13.30 -1.27 5.18
CA PHE A 121 14.43 -0.41 5.48
C PHE A 121 14.23 0.43 6.76
N MET A 122 13.04 1.01 6.95
CA MET A 122 12.71 1.84 8.11
C MET A 122 12.83 1.09 9.44
N GLN A 123 12.69 -0.24 9.48
CA GLN A 123 12.84 -1.03 10.71
C GLN A 123 14.29 -1.08 11.21
N LEU A 124 15.26 -0.75 10.36
CA LEU A 124 16.68 -0.75 10.70
C LEU A 124 17.11 0.52 11.42
N PHE A 125 16.34 1.61 11.28
CA PHE A 125 16.72 2.89 11.88
C PHE A 125 16.94 2.77 13.40
N PRO A 126 18.00 3.41 13.93
CA PRO A 126 18.16 3.58 15.37
C PRO A 126 16.95 4.30 15.96
N HIS A 127 16.46 3.80 17.09
CA HIS A 127 15.19 4.27 17.67
C HIS A 127 15.25 4.33 19.20
N GLU A 128 16.43 4.62 19.73
CA GLU A 128 16.62 4.84 21.15
C GLU A 128 16.18 6.24 21.55
N VAL A 129 16.00 6.46 22.85
CA VAL A 129 15.63 7.78 23.40
C VAL A 129 16.66 8.86 23.01
N ALA A 130 17.93 8.47 22.96
CA ALA A 130 19.03 9.34 22.56
C ALA A 130 18.93 9.81 21.10
N ASP A 131 18.22 9.08 20.22
CA ASP A 131 18.07 9.42 18.81
C ASP A 131 16.97 10.47 18.55
N VAL A 132 16.03 10.65 19.48
CA VAL A 132 14.88 11.55 19.25
C VAL A 132 15.34 12.99 19.06
N HIS A 133 16.21 13.49 19.92
CA HIS A 133 16.65 14.89 19.88
C HIS A 133 17.54 15.21 18.67
N PRO A 134 18.56 14.39 18.32
CA PRO A 134 19.35 14.60 17.10
C PRO A 134 18.53 14.59 15.82
N VAL A 135 17.57 13.67 15.68
CA VAL A 135 16.71 13.60 14.48
C VAL A 135 15.82 14.84 14.38
N MET A 136 15.24 15.28 15.52
CA MET A 136 14.46 16.52 15.59
C MET A 136 15.29 17.75 15.21
N GLU A 137 16.53 17.84 15.69
CA GLU A 137 17.45 18.94 15.41
C GLU A 137 17.83 18.99 13.92
N LEU A 138 18.19 17.83 13.33
CA LEU A 138 18.45 17.71 11.90
C LEU A 138 17.22 18.13 11.07
N MET A 139 16.03 17.75 11.52
CA MET A 139 14.76 18.09 10.89
C MET A 139 14.46 19.60 10.93
N SER A 140 14.74 20.27 12.06
CA SER A 140 14.52 21.72 12.20
C SER A 140 15.44 22.58 11.33
N ARG A 141 16.56 22.03 10.87
CA ARG A 141 17.49 22.70 9.95
C ARG A 141 17.04 22.64 8.48
N GLN A 142 16.02 21.83 8.17
CA GLN A 142 15.57 21.64 6.79
C GLN A 142 14.55 22.71 6.38
N ASN A 143 14.60 23.11 5.11
CA ASN A 143 13.58 23.97 4.51
C ASN A 143 12.53 23.10 3.79
N PRO A 144 11.23 23.15 4.18
CA PRO A 144 10.16 22.42 3.48
C PRO A 144 10.01 22.76 2.00
N GLU A 145 10.44 23.95 1.56
CA GLU A 145 10.34 24.42 0.18
C GLU A 145 11.59 24.10 -0.66
N ASP A 146 12.65 23.53 -0.06
CA ASP A 146 13.87 23.19 -0.78
C ASP A 146 13.70 21.94 -1.66
N LEU A 147 13.71 22.16 -2.98
CA LEU A 147 13.56 21.12 -3.99
C LEU A 147 14.80 20.22 -4.16
N GLN A 148 15.98 20.62 -3.65
CA GLN A 148 17.22 19.88 -3.87
C GLN A 148 17.49 18.80 -2.82
N THR A 149 16.95 18.95 -1.61
CA THR A 149 17.24 18.08 -0.46
C THR A 149 16.02 17.30 0.03
N TRP A 150 15.01 17.10 -0.82
CA TRP A 150 13.80 16.40 -0.45
C TRP A 150 14.07 14.95 0.02
N GLU A 151 15.11 14.27 -0.46
CA GLU A 151 15.50 12.93 0.01
C GLU A 151 15.92 12.97 1.49
N THR A 152 16.58 14.05 1.92
CA THR A 152 16.94 14.28 3.33
C THR A 152 15.68 14.41 4.17
N ARG A 153 14.77 15.29 3.77
CA ARG A 153 13.50 15.53 4.47
C ARG A 153 12.66 14.25 4.54
N TYR A 154 12.59 13.50 3.45
CA TYR A 154 11.88 12.22 3.38
C TYR A 154 12.44 11.19 4.37
N MET A 155 13.75 10.98 4.37
CA MET A 155 14.39 9.98 5.24
C MET A 155 14.35 10.39 6.71
N LEU A 156 14.51 11.68 7.03
CA LEU A 156 14.36 12.19 8.39
C LEU A 156 12.94 12.01 8.92
N LEU A 157 11.90 12.26 8.11
CA LEU A 157 10.51 12.01 8.51
C LEU A 157 10.23 10.53 8.77
N LEU A 158 10.80 9.64 7.95
CA LEU A 158 10.71 8.19 8.20
C LEU A 158 11.44 7.79 9.48
N TRP A 159 12.63 8.32 9.72
CA TRP A 159 13.39 8.06 10.93
C TRP A 159 12.64 8.57 12.16
N LEU A 160 12.10 9.79 12.10
CA LEU A 160 11.27 10.38 13.14
C LEU A 160 10.02 9.54 13.42
N SER A 161 9.45 8.89 12.40
CA SER A 161 8.29 7.99 12.56
C SER A 161 8.59 6.75 13.41
N VAL A 162 9.87 6.37 13.57
CA VAL A 162 10.30 5.24 14.39
C VAL A 162 10.80 5.73 15.74
N THR A 163 11.63 6.77 15.78
CA THR A 163 12.14 7.33 17.05
C THR A 163 11.02 7.88 17.92
N CYS A 164 9.92 8.36 17.33
CA CYS A 164 8.77 8.79 18.10
C CYS A 164 8.03 7.62 18.80
N LEU A 165 8.35 6.35 18.53
CA LEU A 165 7.72 5.17 19.16
C LEU A 165 8.45 4.66 20.42
N ILE A 166 9.33 5.47 21.03
CA ILE A 166 9.96 5.15 22.31
C ILE A 166 8.92 4.77 23.39
N PRO A 167 9.23 3.85 24.32
CA PRO A 167 8.25 3.28 25.25
C PRO A 167 7.85 4.22 26.41
N PHE A 168 8.25 5.50 26.36
CA PHE A 168 7.99 6.48 27.40
C PHE A 168 7.18 7.66 26.86
N ASP A 169 6.45 8.34 27.74
CA ASP A 169 5.72 9.55 27.39
C ASP A 169 6.67 10.65 26.90
N LEU A 170 6.29 11.32 25.82
CA LEU A 170 7.12 12.36 25.19
C LEU A 170 7.35 13.56 26.11
N SER A 171 6.45 13.80 27.06
CA SER A 171 6.59 14.84 28.08
C SER A 171 7.87 14.70 28.92
N ARG A 172 8.43 13.47 29.04
CA ARG A 172 9.70 13.25 29.75
C ARG A 172 10.90 13.86 29.03
N LEU A 173 10.78 14.14 27.74
CA LEU A 173 11.84 14.76 26.93
C LEU A 173 11.86 16.28 27.04
N ASP A 174 10.83 16.87 27.64
CA ASP A 174 10.65 18.32 27.68
C ASP A 174 11.48 19.00 28.78
N GLY A 175 12.12 18.20 29.65
CA GLY A 175 12.88 18.69 30.78
C GLY A 175 12.05 19.61 31.69
N HIS A 176 12.71 20.49 32.44
CA HIS A 176 12.03 21.67 32.95
C HIS A 176 11.88 22.61 31.74
N LEU A 177 10.68 22.75 31.19
CA LEU A 177 10.36 23.78 30.18
C LEU A 177 10.63 25.16 30.80
N GLN A 178 11.90 25.57 30.84
CA GLN A 178 12.34 26.85 31.39
C GLN A 178 11.97 27.92 30.38
N SER A 179 11.10 28.83 30.82
CA SER A 179 10.78 30.08 30.13
C SER A 179 12.06 30.93 30.05
N TYR A 180 12.64 31.02 28.85
CA TYR A 180 13.55 32.10 28.53
C TYR A 180 12.71 33.24 27.96
N GLY A 181 12.15 34.08 28.84
CA GLY A 181 11.28 35.20 28.47
C GLY A 181 9.84 34.78 28.11
N CYS A 182 9.08 35.70 27.48
CA CYS A 182 7.64 35.65 27.21
C CYS A 182 7.16 34.44 26.36
N MET A 183 8.06 33.56 25.91
CA MET A 183 7.73 32.41 25.07
C MET A 183 8.01 31.10 25.81
N THR A 184 6.95 30.37 26.13
CA THR A 184 7.03 29.00 26.65
C THR A 184 7.60 28.08 25.58
N ARG A 185 8.69 27.35 25.88
CA ARG A 185 9.22 26.34 24.95
C ARG A 185 8.12 25.31 24.65
N GLU A 186 7.84 25.10 23.37
CA GLU A 186 6.82 24.14 22.94
C GLU A 186 7.26 22.71 23.28
N SER A 187 6.33 21.89 23.77
CA SER A 187 6.61 20.47 24.07
C SER A 187 7.09 19.71 22.84
N THR A 188 7.88 18.66 23.05
CA THR A 188 8.38 17.75 22.02
C THR A 188 7.22 17.16 21.21
N MET A 189 6.09 16.86 21.86
CA MET A 189 4.89 16.36 21.23
C MET A 189 4.32 17.35 20.20
N TYR A 190 4.06 18.59 20.61
CA TYR A 190 3.51 19.62 19.72
C TYR A 190 4.51 20.02 18.62
N ARG A 191 5.82 20.03 18.89
CA ARG A 191 6.86 20.24 17.87
C ARG A 191 6.85 19.16 16.80
N ILE A 192 6.75 17.88 17.17
CA ILE A 192 6.64 16.77 16.19
C ILE A 192 5.35 16.91 15.38
N LEU A 193 4.24 17.29 16.02
CA LEU A 193 2.97 17.51 15.33
C LEU A 193 3.06 18.66 14.32
N ALA A 194 3.70 19.78 14.70
CA ALA A 194 3.89 20.93 13.82
C ALA A 194 4.74 20.57 12.59
N ILE A 195 5.84 19.81 12.78
CA ILE A 195 6.65 19.27 11.69
C ILE A 195 5.79 18.36 10.80
N ALA A 196 5.05 17.43 11.38
CA ALA A 196 4.25 16.51 10.60
C ALA A 196 3.19 17.25 9.77
N LYS A 197 2.47 18.21 10.36
CA LYS A 197 1.48 19.05 9.67
C LYS A 197 2.11 19.86 8.53
N SER A 198 3.25 20.53 8.75
CA SER A 198 3.89 21.34 7.70
C SER A 198 4.31 20.48 6.50
N TYR A 199 4.84 19.29 6.76
CA TYR A 199 5.23 18.35 5.71
C TYR A 199 4.06 17.57 5.09
N LEU A 200 2.84 17.63 5.62
CA LEU A 200 1.67 17.13 4.89
C LEU A 200 1.25 18.09 3.75
N LEU A 201 1.65 19.37 3.84
CA LEU A 201 1.22 20.42 2.90
C LEU A 201 2.21 20.63 1.74
N VAL A 202 3.36 19.96 1.74
CA VAL A 202 4.36 20.10 0.68
C VAL A 202 3.96 19.31 -0.58
N GLY A 203 4.37 19.80 -1.75
CA GLY A 203 4.01 19.21 -3.04
C GLY A 203 4.82 17.96 -3.44
N ASP A 204 5.85 17.60 -2.67
CA ASP A 204 6.85 16.59 -3.03
C ASP A 204 6.76 15.30 -2.17
N SER A 205 7.70 14.37 -2.40
CA SER A 205 7.70 13.04 -1.78
C SER A 205 7.72 13.03 -0.23
N PRO A 206 8.40 13.95 0.49
CA PRO A 206 8.35 14.06 1.96
C PRO A 206 6.93 13.99 2.56
N ARG A 207 5.90 14.46 1.85
CA ARG A 207 4.49 14.30 2.23
C ARG A 207 4.09 12.85 2.51
N ASP A 208 4.58 11.92 1.71
CA ASP A 208 4.29 10.50 1.87
C ASP A 208 4.94 9.93 3.15
N ALA A 209 6.10 10.45 3.56
CA ALA A 209 6.77 10.11 4.81
C ALA A 209 6.09 10.78 6.02
N ALA A 210 5.67 12.04 5.91
CA ALA A 210 4.91 12.74 6.94
C ALA A 210 3.59 12.03 7.27
N SER A 211 2.89 11.48 6.27
CA SER A 211 1.69 10.66 6.52
C SER A 211 2.00 9.34 7.25
N VAL A 212 3.21 8.77 7.09
CA VAL A 212 3.67 7.61 7.91
C VAL A 212 3.92 8.06 9.35
N LEU A 213 4.63 9.18 9.53
CA LEU A 213 4.90 9.79 10.85
C LEU A 213 3.60 10.00 11.63
N ILE A 214 2.61 10.68 11.05
CA ILE A 214 1.30 10.88 11.68
C ILE A 214 0.66 9.57 12.10
N SER A 215 0.62 8.57 11.22
CA SER A 215 -0.08 7.30 11.51
C SER A 215 0.50 6.54 12.69
N LYS A 216 1.81 6.66 12.93
CA LYS A 216 2.48 6.04 14.07
C LYS A 216 2.42 6.92 15.31
N PHE A 217 2.66 8.22 15.13
CA PHE A 217 2.66 9.19 16.22
C PHE A 217 1.31 9.29 16.91
N MET A 218 0.22 9.39 16.14
CA MET A 218 -1.16 9.51 16.67
C MET A 218 -1.69 8.26 17.36
N THR A 219 -1.04 7.11 17.17
CA THR A 219 -1.47 5.84 17.79
C THR A 219 -0.80 5.58 19.14
N ARG A 220 0.12 6.45 19.55
CA ARG A 220 0.71 6.41 20.89
C ARG A 220 -0.32 6.80 21.96
N PRO A 221 -0.32 6.18 23.15
CA PRO A 221 -1.28 6.51 24.20
C PRO A 221 -1.26 7.97 24.66
N ASP A 222 -0.07 8.53 24.91
CA ASP A 222 0.15 9.91 25.36
C ASP A 222 -0.25 10.94 24.30
N VAL A 223 0.13 10.72 23.05
CA VAL A 223 -0.22 11.60 21.93
C VAL A 223 -1.70 11.55 21.62
N LYS A 224 -2.30 10.36 21.61
CA LYS A 224 -3.73 10.18 21.32
C LYS A 224 -4.60 11.03 22.23
N GLN A 225 -4.30 11.03 23.53
CA GLN A 225 -5.08 11.76 24.53
C GLN A 225 -5.02 13.28 24.34
N ASN A 226 -3.89 13.81 23.86
CA ASN A 226 -3.64 15.25 23.81
C ASN A 226 -3.73 15.87 22.42
N CYS A 227 -3.60 15.09 21.34
CA CYS A 227 -3.43 15.63 19.98
C CYS A 227 -4.36 15.02 18.92
N LEU A 228 -5.01 13.88 19.17
CA LEU A 228 -5.78 13.19 18.14
C LEU A 228 -6.98 14.03 17.67
N ALA A 229 -7.76 14.58 18.61
CA ALA A 229 -8.91 15.41 18.30
C ALA A 229 -8.50 16.65 17.49
N ASP A 230 -7.52 17.40 17.97
CA ASP A 230 -6.98 18.60 17.31
C ASP A 230 -6.41 18.31 15.92
N PHE A 231 -5.80 17.12 15.72
CA PHE A 231 -5.31 16.72 14.41
C PHE A 231 -6.44 16.39 13.45
N LEU A 232 -7.49 15.69 13.92
CA LEU A 232 -8.66 15.38 13.10
C LEU A 232 -9.41 16.65 12.74
N ASP A 233 -9.67 17.54 13.69
CA ASP A 233 -10.32 18.83 13.43
C ASP A 233 -9.55 19.67 12.38
N TRP A 234 -8.22 19.78 12.53
CA TRP A 234 -7.37 20.41 11.54
C TRP A 234 -7.45 19.73 10.17
N SER A 235 -7.47 18.39 10.14
CA SER A 235 -7.53 17.62 8.89
C SER A 235 -8.86 17.87 8.16
N LEU A 236 -9.98 17.82 8.88
CA LEU A 236 -11.31 18.00 8.30
C LEU A 236 -11.55 19.44 7.86
N THR A 237 -11.07 20.42 8.64
CA THR A 237 -11.06 21.83 8.25
C THR A 237 -10.22 22.05 6.98
N THR A 238 -9.07 21.39 6.87
CA THR A 238 -8.24 21.49 5.66
C THR A 238 -8.97 20.91 4.45
N VAL A 239 -9.57 19.72 4.59
CA VAL A 239 -10.34 19.06 3.51
C VAL A 239 -11.50 19.93 3.03
N SER A 240 -12.21 20.59 3.94
CA SER A 240 -13.36 21.43 3.58
C SER A 240 -12.96 22.75 2.91
N GLN A 241 -11.83 23.35 3.31
CA GLN A 241 -11.38 24.65 2.80
C GLN A 241 -10.59 24.58 1.48
N THR A 242 -9.88 23.48 1.22
CA THR A 242 -9.12 23.31 -0.02
C THR A 242 -10.01 23.15 -1.24
N ASP A 243 -9.64 23.70 -2.40
CA ASP A 243 -10.30 23.44 -3.69
C ASP A 243 -9.69 22.20 -4.37
N ASP A 244 -10.45 21.40 -5.12
CA ASP A 244 -9.89 20.26 -5.86
C ASP A 244 -9.46 20.62 -7.29
N HIS A 245 -9.53 21.92 -7.65
CA HIS A 245 -9.09 22.44 -8.95
C HIS A 245 -7.66 22.99 -9.00
N SER A 246 -7.10 23.42 -7.85
CA SER A 246 -5.75 24.02 -7.81
C SER A 246 -4.67 22.96 -7.56
N VAL A 247 -3.55 23.03 -8.29
CA VAL A 247 -2.44 22.05 -8.13
C VAL A 247 -1.91 22.01 -6.70
N ARG A 248 -1.87 23.17 -6.03
CA ARG A 248 -1.44 23.29 -4.64
C ARG A 248 -2.42 22.58 -3.71
N ASP A 249 -3.71 22.84 -3.86
CA ASP A 249 -4.73 22.29 -2.98
C ASP A 249 -4.96 20.79 -3.23
N ILE A 250 -4.82 20.32 -4.46
CA ILE A 250 -4.71 18.89 -4.80
C ILE A 250 -3.57 18.25 -4.00
N GLY A 251 -2.42 18.94 -3.92
CA GLY A 251 -1.27 18.48 -3.16
C GLY A 251 -1.53 18.40 -1.65
N VAL A 252 -2.23 19.40 -1.10
CA VAL A 252 -2.64 19.43 0.31
C VAL A 252 -3.64 18.31 0.61
N LEU A 253 -4.68 18.18 -0.21
CA LEU A 253 -5.69 17.13 -0.11
C LEU A 253 -5.05 15.74 -0.15
N ASP A 254 -4.10 15.52 -1.06
CA ASP A 254 -3.37 14.26 -1.14
C ASP A 254 -2.67 13.93 0.18
N GLY A 255 -1.98 14.91 0.79
CA GLY A 255 -1.28 14.70 2.06
C GLY A 255 -2.22 14.38 3.22
N VAL A 256 -3.28 15.18 3.37
CA VAL A 256 -4.27 14.99 4.44
C VAL A 256 -4.99 13.65 4.28
N LEU A 257 -5.50 13.32 3.09
CA LEU A 257 -6.18 12.04 2.84
C LEU A 257 -5.24 10.84 3.01
N GLN A 258 -3.98 10.95 2.62
CA GLN A 258 -2.98 9.92 2.88
C GLN A 258 -2.78 9.70 4.39
N SER A 259 -2.70 10.77 5.16
CA SER A 259 -2.50 10.70 6.62
C SER A 259 -3.72 10.09 7.32
N LEU A 260 -4.95 10.50 6.98
CA LEU A 260 -6.19 9.90 7.47
C LEU A 260 -6.28 8.41 7.09
N THR A 261 -5.99 8.07 5.84
CA THR A 261 -6.02 6.67 5.38
C THR A 261 -5.05 5.79 6.16
N LYS A 262 -3.83 6.29 6.46
CA LYS A 262 -2.84 5.55 7.25
C LYS A 262 -3.22 5.51 8.73
N LEU A 263 -3.75 6.59 9.28
CA LEU A 263 -4.25 6.65 10.65
C LEU A 263 -5.33 5.60 10.89
N PHE A 264 -6.41 5.57 10.09
CA PHE A 264 -7.47 4.56 10.21
C PHE A 264 -7.04 3.14 9.83
N LYS A 265 -5.89 2.97 9.18
CA LYS A 265 -5.31 1.65 8.93
C LYS A 265 -4.55 1.11 10.15
N HIS A 266 -3.89 1.98 10.90
CA HIS A 266 -2.94 1.60 11.95
C HIS A 266 -3.48 1.84 13.37
N GLY A 267 -4.43 2.76 13.54
CA GLY A 267 -5.08 3.03 14.81
C GLY A 267 -6.05 1.93 15.22
N LYS A 268 -6.25 1.83 16.54
CA LYS A 268 -7.19 0.89 17.13
C LYS A 268 -8.62 1.35 16.83
N ARG A 269 -9.51 0.39 16.58
CA ARG A 269 -10.93 0.66 16.31
C ARG A 269 -11.55 1.51 17.42
N ASP A 270 -11.37 1.11 18.67
CA ASP A 270 -12.04 1.75 19.81
C ASP A 270 -11.63 3.21 20.00
N ASP A 271 -10.40 3.55 19.60
CA ASP A 271 -9.88 4.92 19.67
C ASP A 271 -10.43 5.82 18.55
N LEU A 272 -10.70 5.24 17.37
CA LEU A 272 -11.08 5.98 16.17
C LEU A 272 -12.59 5.94 15.87
N LEU A 273 -13.32 5.00 16.43
CA LEU A 273 -14.74 4.77 16.15
C LEU A 273 -15.58 6.03 16.39
N GLN A 274 -15.33 6.74 17.50
CA GLN A 274 -16.07 7.96 17.85
C GLN A 274 -15.88 9.10 16.83
N TYR A 275 -14.80 9.08 16.05
CA TYR A 275 -14.50 10.09 15.04
C TYR A 275 -14.90 9.65 13.63
N ALA A 276 -15.12 8.36 13.41
CA ALA A 276 -15.36 7.79 12.09
C ALA A 276 -16.59 8.40 11.36
N PRO A 277 -17.75 8.65 12.01
CA PRO A 277 -18.90 9.28 11.34
C PRO A 277 -18.58 10.70 10.84
N MET A 278 -17.90 11.51 11.65
CA MET A 278 -17.51 12.88 11.29
C MET A 278 -16.55 12.90 10.09
N VAL A 279 -15.59 11.97 10.06
CA VAL A 279 -14.65 11.85 8.94
C VAL A 279 -15.38 11.38 7.67
N LEU A 280 -16.31 10.44 7.78
CA LEU A 280 -17.12 9.98 6.65
C LEU A 280 -17.93 11.14 6.04
N GLN A 281 -18.65 11.88 6.89
CA GLN A 281 -19.47 13.01 6.48
C GLN A 281 -18.64 14.10 5.78
N SER A 282 -17.47 14.43 6.32
CA SER A 282 -16.60 15.45 5.71
C SER A 282 -16.08 15.03 4.33
N VAL A 283 -15.71 13.76 4.15
CA VAL A 283 -15.24 13.23 2.87
C VAL A 283 -16.36 13.18 1.83
N GLU A 284 -17.57 12.81 2.25
CA GLU A 284 -18.76 12.79 1.40
C GLU A 284 -19.12 14.20 0.91
N GLN A 285 -19.18 15.18 1.82
CA GLN A 285 -19.45 16.58 1.48
C GLN A 285 -18.45 17.15 0.49
N LYS A 286 -17.19 16.70 0.55
CA LYS A 286 -16.14 17.15 -0.37
C LYS A 286 -16.31 16.60 -1.80
N ARG A 287 -17.14 15.57 -2.01
CA ARG A 287 -17.42 14.96 -3.33
C ARG A 287 -16.17 14.62 -4.15
N LEU A 288 -15.17 14.05 -3.47
CA LEU A 288 -13.90 13.68 -4.11
C LEU A 288 -14.05 12.66 -5.23
N SER A 289 -15.19 11.95 -5.34
CA SER A 289 -15.52 11.07 -6.47
C SER A 289 -15.52 11.79 -7.82
N ASP A 290 -15.77 13.10 -7.82
CA ASP A 290 -15.94 13.89 -9.04
C ASP A 290 -14.61 14.55 -9.48
N SER A 291 -13.57 14.47 -8.63
CA SER A 291 -12.27 15.06 -8.90
C SER A 291 -11.65 14.53 -10.18
N SER A 292 -11.00 15.40 -10.96
CA SER A 292 -10.23 15.00 -12.14
C SER A 292 -9.09 14.04 -11.78
N GLU A 293 -8.52 14.19 -10.59
CA GLU A 293 -7.33 13.50 -10.13
C GLU A 293 -7.59 12.08 -9.63
N ALA A 294 -7.12 11.10 -10.40
CA ALA A 294 -7.23 9.67 -10.09
C ALA A 294 -6.70 9.30 -8.70
N LYS A 295 -5.62 9.98 -8.27
CA LYS A 295 -4.97 9.74 -6.99
C LYS A 295 -5.88 10.12 -5.82
N LEU A 296 -6.58 11.26 -5.91
CA LEU A 296 -7.52 11.71 -4.88
C LEU A 296 -8.73 10.78 -4.80
N ARG A 297 -9.34 10.42 -5.93
CA ARG A 297 -10.45 9.43 -5.98
C ARG A 297 -10.06 8.11 -5.33
N LYS A 298 -8.87 7.60 -5.66
CA LYS A 298 -8.32 6.37 -5.04
C LYS A 298 -8.13 6.52 -3.53
N LEU A 299 -7.59 7.65 -3.06
CA LEU A 299 -7.40 7.88 -1.63
C LEU A 299 -8.72 7.98 -0.88
N CYS A 300 -9.73 8.66 -1.46
CA CYS A 300 -11.09 8.70 -0.95
C CYS A 300 -11.65 7.28 -0.77
N VAL A 301 -11.72 6.47 -1.85
CA VAL A 301 -12.18 5.06 -1.80
C VAL A 301 -11.42 4.25 -0.75
N LYS A 302 -10.11 4.48 -0.62
CA LYS A 302 -9.27 3.78 0.34
C LYS A 302 -9.53 4.22 1.78
N LEU A 303 -9.84 5.48 2.04
CA LEU A 303 -10.25 6.00 3.35
C LEU A 303 -11.64 5.46 3.72
N ILE A 304 -12.60 5.51 2.81
CA ILE A 304 -13.96 4.95 2.96
C ILE A 304 -13.89 3.46 3.33
N GLN A 305 -13.04 2.68 2.66
CA GLN A 305 -12.77 1.30 3.05
C GLN A 305 -12.30 1.19 4.52
N ARG A 306 -11.44 2.09 5.00
CA ARG A 306 -10.94 2.03 6.39
C ARG A 306 -12.01 2.43 7.40
N LEU A 307 -12.86 3.39 7.05
CA LEU A 307 -14.00 3.79 7.87
C LEU A 307 -14.99 2.64 8.01
N GLY A 308 -15.35 1.94 6.91
CA GLY A 308 -16.16 0.71 6.97
C GLY A 308 -15.59 -0.36 7.90
N LEU A 309 -14.27 -0.56 7.86
CA LEU A 309 -13.58 -1.49 8.78
C LEU A 309 -13.42 -0.94 10.19
N THR A 310 -13.72 0.33 10.44
CA THR A 310 -13.77 0.91 11.79
C THR A 310 -15.17 0.76 12.36
N PHE A 311 -16.22 1.00 11.58
CA PHE A 311 -17.62 0.77 11.99
C PHE A 311 -17.86 -0.70 12.36
N LEU A 312 -17.43 -1.63 11.51
CA LEU A 312 -17.62 -3.07 11.71
C LEU A 312 -16.56 -3.66 12.65
N LYS A 313 -16.99 -4.42 13.67
CA LYS A 313 -16.06 -5.17 14.55
C LYS A 313 -15.22 -6.16 13.72
N PRO A 314 -13.93 -6.36 14.07
CA PRO A 314 -13.13 -7.40 13.43
C PRO A 314 -13.72 -8.78 13.73
N GLN A 315 -14.32 -9.41 12.73
CA GLN A 315 -14.85 -10.77 12.83
C GLN A 315 -14.46 -11.61 11.63
N LEU A 316 -14.29 -12.91 11.85
CA LEU A 316 -14.18 -13.90 10.80
C LEU A 316 -15.59 -14.45 10.56
N ALA A 317 -16.23 -14.04 9.46
CA ALA A 317 -17.47 -14.62 8.99
C ALA A 317 -17.38 -16.16 8.96
N CYS A 318 -18.12 -16.84 9.85
CA CYS A 318 -18.13 -18.32 9.92
C CYS A 318 -18.89 -18.94 8.74
N TRP A 319 -19.82 -18.18 8.16
CA TRP A 319 -20.57 -18.55 6.97
C TRP A 319 -19.71 -18.59 5.68
N ARG A 320 -18.48 -18.07 5.72
CA ARG A 320 -17.60 -18.05 4.54
C ARG A 320 -17.35 -19.45 4.02
N TYR A 321 -17.24 -19.59 2.71
CA TYR A 321 -16.76 -20.82 2.10
C TYR A 321 -15.31 -21.09 2.51
N GLN A 322 -15.06 -22.27 3.05
CA GLN A 322 -13.73 -22.75 3.39
C GLN A 322 -13.38 -23.92 2.47
N ARG A 323 -12.51 -23.68 1.48
CA ARG A 323 -11.76 -24.76 0.85
C ARG A 323 -10.82 -25.33 1.91
N GLY A 324 -10.98 -26.61 2.27
CA GLY A 324 -10.39 -27.25 3.44
C GLY A 324 -9.00 -26.78 3.90
N SER A 325 -8.73 -26.88 5.20
CA SER A 325 -7.59 -26.28 5.90
C SER A 325 -6.26 -26.32 5.13
N ARG A 326 -5.83 -25.17 4.60
CA ARG A 326 -4.43 -24.93 4.18
C ARG A 326 -3.54 -24.59 5.36
N SER A 327 -3.69 -25.28 6.48
CA SER A 327 -2.73 -25.16 7.56
C SER A 327 -1.47 -25.90 7.11
N LEU A 328 -0.37 -25.17 6.95
CA LEU A 328 0.93 -25.81 6.70
C LEU A 328 1.24 -26.83 7.80
N ALA A 329 0.84 -26.57 9.05
CA ALA A 329 0.96 -27.51 10.17
C ALA A 329 0.05 -28.74 10.02
N ALA A 330 -1.17 -28.60 9.49
CA ALA A 330 -2.03 -29.76 9.17
C ALA A 330 -1.43 -30.58 8.01
N ASN A 331 -0.92 -29.92 6.96
CA ASN A 331 -0.28 -30.57 5.84
C ASN A 331 1.05 -31.27 6.23
N LEU A 332 1.79 -30.72 7.19
CA LEU A 332 3.02 -31.31 7.73
C LEU A 332 2.75 -32.45 8.72
N SER A 333 1.61 -32.44 9.42
CA SER A 333 1.19 -33.53 10.33
C SER A 333 0.46 -34.68 9.62
N MET A 334 0.01 -34.48 8.37
CA MET A 334 -0.61 -35.50 7.50
C MET A 334 0.42 -36.48 6.90
N SER A 335 1.26 -37.08 7.74
CA SER A 335 2.08 -38.27 7.39
C SER A 335 1.43 -39.59 7.84
N GLN A 336 0.19 -39.56 8.35
CA GLN A 336 -0.63 -40.76 8.58
C GLN A 336 -2.07 -40.54 8.08
N PRO A 337 -2.72 -41.59 7.53
CA PRO A 337 -4.08 -41.50 7.03
C PRO A 337 -5.04 -41.50 8.22
N VAL A 338 -5.38 -40.33 8.73
CA VAL A 338 -6.46 -40.17 9.71
C VAL A 338 -7.61 -39.45 9.02
N SER A 339 -8.79 -40.08 9.02
CA SER A 339 -10.04 -39.52 8.52
C SER A 339 -10.20 -38.07 8.97
N ALA A 340 -10.19 -37.16 7.99
CA ALA A 340 -10.46 -35.76 8.20
C ALA A 340 -11.94 -35.57 8.56
N THR A 341 -12.28 -35.77 9.84
CA THR A 341 -13.41 -35.03 10.41
C THR A 341 -12.97 -33.58 10.46
N ALA A 342 -13.32 -32.85 9.41
CA ALA A 342 -13.29 -31.40 9.42
C ALA A 342 -13.99 -30.95 10.71
N ALA A 343 -13.30 -30.16 11.52
CA ALA A 343 -13.94 -29.40 12.58
C ALA A 343 -14.96 -28.48 11.88
N VAL A 344 -16.18 -28.98 11.73
CA VAL A 344 -17.35 -28.16 11.46
C VAL A 344 -17.35 -27.20 12.65
N CYS A 345 -17.10 -25.91 12.40
CA CYS A 345 -17.63 -24.91 13.31
C CYS A 345 -19.13 -25.20 13.32
N GLU A 346 -19.62 -25.88 14.36
CA GLU A 346 -21.04 -25.81 14.65
C GLU A 346 -21.35 -24.32 14.73
N PRO A 347 -22.20 -23.80 13.84
CA PRO A 347 -22.57 -22.42 13.94
C PRO A 347 -23.40 -22.36 15.22
N ASP A 348 -22.87 -21.72 16.25
CA ASP A 348 -23.73 -20.98 17.17
C ASP A 348 -24.38 -19.88 16.33
N THR A 349 -25.36 -20.27 15.51
CA THR A 349 -26.17 -19.41 14.64
C THR A 349 -26.94 -18.37 15.45
N ARG A 350 -26.99 -18.50 16.78
CA ARG A 350 -27.86 -17.70 17.64
C ARG A 350 -27.29 -16.36 18.09
N GLU A 351 -25.97 -16.15 18.02
CA GLU A 351 -25.36 -14.86 18.44
C GLU A 351 -24.96 -13.94 17.28
N GLN A 352 -24.90 -14.43 16.03
CA GLN A 352 -24.50 -13.63 14.87
C GLN A 352 -25.65 -12.88 14.18
N ASP A 353 -26.90 -13.27 14.44
CA ASP A 353 -28.10 -12.70 13.80
C ASP A 353 -28.58 -11.40 14.48
N HIS A 354 -27.91 -10.93 15.53
CA HIS A 354 -28.26 -9.70 16.27
C HIS A 354 -27.08 -8.73 16.38
N TYR A 355 -26.33 -8.52 15.30
CA TYR A 355 -25.37 -7.42 15.25
C TYR A 355 -25.98 -6.23 14.53
N ASP A 356 -26.30 -5.16 15.28
CA ASP A 356 -26.73 -3.89 14.70
C ASP A 356 -25.60 -3.34 13.82
N ILE A 357 -25.82 -3.36 12.51
CA ILE A 357 -24.92 -2.79 11.52
C ILE A 357 -25.18 -1.29 11.49
N PRO A 358 -24.17 -0.43 11.74
CA PRO A 358 -24.35 1.02 11.66
C PRO A 358 -24.78 1.44 10.25
N GLU A 359 -25.70 2.40 10.15
CA GLU A 359 -26.22 2.91 8.87
C GLU A 359 -25.10 3.44 7.97
N GLU A 360 -24.03 3.98 8.55
CA GLU A 360 -22.85 4.47 7.81
C GLU A 360 -22.19 3.39 6.93
N VAL A 361 -22.40 2.10 7.25
CA VAL A 361 -21.88 0.99 6.46
C VAL A 361 -22.55 0.90 5.09
N GLU A 362 -23.83 1.27 4.97
CA GLU A 362 -24.54 1.31 3.70
C GLU A 362 -23.91 2.35 2.77
N THR A 363 -23.70 3.58 3.26
CA THR A 363 -23.00 4.65 2.54
C THR A 363 -21.59 4.22 2.11
N VAL A 364 -20.86 3.51 2.99
CA VAL A 364 -19.56 2.95 2.65
C VAL A 364 -19.66 1.97 1.47
N ILE A 365 -20.63 1.06 1.49
CA ILE A 365 -20.83 0.08 0.42
C ILE A 365 -21.20 0.78 -0.89
N GLU A 366 -22.12 1.75 -0.84
CA GLU A 366 -22.54 2.53 -2.02
C GLU A 366 -21.35 3.22 -2.70
N ILE A 367 -20.54 3.96 -1.93
CA ILE A 367 -19.35 4.64 -2.47
C ILE A 367 -18.35 3.63 -3.07
N LEU A 368 -18.20 2.46 -2.45
CA LEU A 368 -17.35 1.41 -2.98
C LEU A 368 -17.90 0.82 -4.29
N LEU A 369 -19.21 0.62 -4.42
CA LEU A 369 -19.85 0.15 -5.65
C LEU A 369 -19.72 1.18 -6.77
N ILE A 370 -19.91 2.48 -6.49
CA ILE A 370 -19.63 3.56 -7.44
C ILE A 370 -18.16 3.52 -7.88
N GLY A 371 -17.23 3.31 -6.93
CA GLY A 371 -15.80 3.19 -7.21
C GLY A 371 -15.42 2.01 -8.13
N LEU A 372 -16.25 0.96 -8.25
CA LEU A 372 -16.04 -0.12 -9.21
C LEU A 372 -16.24 0.35 -10.66
N LYS A 373 -16.96 1.45 -10.88
CA LYS A 373 -17.27 2.00 -12.20
C LYS A 373 -16.32 3.13 -12.61
N ASP A 374 -15.30 3.45 -11.80
CA ASP A 374 -14.36 4.54 -12.08
C ASP A 374 -13.58 4.33 -13.38
N LYS A 375 -13.28 5.43 -14.08
CA LYS A 375 -12.48 5.43 -15.32
C LYS A 375 -11.08 4.83 -15.12
N GLU A 376 -10.49 4.97 -13.92
CA GLU A 376 -9.14 4.54 -13.61
C GLU A 376 -9.10 3.20 -12.88
N THR A 377 -8.28 2.27 -13.39
CA THR A 377 -8.09 0.93 -12.81
C THR A 377 -7.62 0.98 -11.35
N ILE A 378 -6.80 1.97 -10.98
CA ILE A 378 -6.28 2.10 -9.62
C ILE A 378 -7.39 2.36 -8.58
N VAL A 379 -8.48 3.02 -9.00
CA VAL A 379 -9.64 3.33 -8.15
C VAL A 379 -10.52 2.07 -8.05
N ARG A 380 -10.85 1.47 -9.20
CA ARG A 380 -11.63 0.21 -9.28
C ARG A 380 -11.02 -0.91 -8.45
N TRP A 381 -9.69 -1.09 -8.53
CA TRP A 381 -8.98 -2.06 -7.73
C TRP A 381 -9.01 -1.76 -6.22
N SER A 382 -8.96 -0.47 -5.84
CA SER A 382 -9.10 -0.06 -4.44
C SER A 382 -10.52 -0.36 -3.93
N ALA A 383 -11.54 -0.07 -4.75
CA ALA A 383 -12.94 -0.34 -4.47
C ALA A 383 -13.24 -1.83 -4.34
N ALA A 384 -12.79 -2.66 -5.28
CA ALA A 384 -12.93 -4.13 -5.24
C ALA A 384 -12.32 -4.74 -3.97
N LYS A 385 -11.13 -4.26 -3.57
CA LYS A 385 -10.52 -4.63 -2.28
C LYS A 385 -11.34 -4.12 -1.10
N GLY A 386 -11.94 -2.95 -1.22
CA GLY A 386 -12.92 -2.37 -0.30
C GLY A 386 -14.05 -3.33 -0.01
N ILE A 387 -14.82 -3.64 -1.06
CA ILE A 387 -15.95 -4.57 -1.05
C ILE A 387 -15.54 -5.88 -0.38
N GLY A 388 -14.51 -6.57 -0.88
CA GLY A 388 -14.08 -7.84 -0.29
C GLY A 388 -13.68 -7.77 1.19
N ARG A 389 -13.18 -6.63 1.69
CA ARG A 389 -12.86 -6.50 3.13
C ARG A 389 -14.08 -6.17 3.98
N VAL A 390 -14.97 -5.30 3.51
CA VAL A 390 -16.16 -4.85 4.24
C VAL A 390 -17.18 -5.99 4.27
N THR A 391 -17.48 -6.61 3.12
CA THR A 391 -18.38 -7.77 3.00
C THR A 391 -17.97 -8.92 3.94
N GLY A 392 -16.66 -9.14 4.12
CA GLY A 392 -16.16 -10.19 5.01
C GLY A 392 -16.42 -9.98 6.50
N ARG A 393 -16.99 -8.84 6.88
CA ARG A 393 -17.42 -8.51 8.24
C ARG A 393 -18.93 -8.34 8.38
N LEU A 394 -19.70 -8.59 7.31
CA LEU A 394 -21.15 -8.52 7.36
C LEU A 394 -21.74 -9.90 7.74
N PRO A 395 -22.96 -9.92 8.30
CA PRO A 395 -23.82 -11.09 8.34
C PRO A 395 -24.02 -11.68 6.94
N LYS A 396 -24.35 -12.97 6.87
CA LYS A 396 -24.45 -13.71 5.61
C LYS A 396 -25.43 -13.08 4.63
N GLU A 397 -26.58 -12.63 5.12
CA GLU A 397 -27.66 -12.06 4.29
C GLU A 397 -27.21 -10.76 3.62
N LEU A 398 -26.73 -9.79 4.41
CA LEU A 398 -26.19 -8.54 3.88
C LEU A 398 -24.96 -8.76 2.99
N ALA A 399 -24.12 -9.76 3.30
CA ALA A 399 -22.99 -10.07 2.45
C ALA A 399 -23.41 -10.59 1.07
N ASP A 400 -24.49 -11.38 1.01
CA ASP A 400 -25.06 -11.90 -0.24
C ASP A 400 -25.78 -10.78 -1.03
N GLU A 401 -26.40 -9.82 -0.37
CA GLU A 401 -26.93 -8.60 -1.00
C GLU A 401 -25.81 -7.81 -1.70
N VAL A 402 -24.66 -7.61 -1.03
CA VAL A 402 -23.51 -6.94 -1.64
C VAL A 402 -23.00 -7.71 -2.86
N VAL A 403 -23.00 -9.04 -2.83
CA VAL A 403 -22.69 -9.86 -4.02
C VAL A 403 -23.68 -9.54 -5.13
N GLY A 404 -24.99 -9.50 -4.83
CA GLY A 404 -26.04 -9.10 -5.77
C GLY A 404 -25.77 -7.76 -6.43
N SER A 405 -25.47 -6.71 -5.66
CA SER A 405 -25.14 -5.38 -6.20
C SER A 405 -23.88 -5.37 -7.05
N VAL A 406 -22.89 -6.23 -6.75
CA VAL A 406 -21.71 -6.40 -7.63
C VAL A 406 -22.10 -7.03 -8.97
N LEU A 407 -23.08 -7.95 -9.01
CA LEU A 407 -23.54 -8.56 -10.27
C LEU A 407 -24.22 -7.55 -11.20
N GLU A 408 -24.80 -6.47 -10.65
CA GLU A 408 -25.40 -5.39 -11.45
C GLU A 408 -24.37 -4.67 -12.34
N CYS A 409 -23.08 -4.70 -11.98
CA CYS A 409 -22.00 -4.16 -12.82
C CYS A 409 -21.87 -4.85 -14.18
N PHE A 410 -22.48 -6.03 -14.36
CA PHE A 410 -22.48 -6.81 -15.60
C PHE A 410 -23.76 -6.63 -16.43
N SER A 411 -24.56 -5.60 -16.12
CA SER A 411 -25.69 -5.22 -16.96
C SER A 411 -25.21 -4.75 -18.34
N PHE A 412 -26.06 -4.94 -19.36
CA PHE A 412 -25.79 -4.44 -20.72
C PHE A 412 -25.82 -2.90 -20.81
N GLN A 413 -26.41 -2.24 -19.82
CA GLN A 413 -26.45 -0.77 -19.72
C GLN A 413 -25.17 -0.19 -19.13
N GLU A 414 -24.33 -1.05 -18.54
CA GLU A 414 -23.10 -0.65 -17.86
C GLU A 414 -21.91 -0.58 -18.83
N THR A 415 -20.93 0.24 -18.46
CA THR A 415 -19.72 0.43 -19.27
C THR A 415 -18.73 -0.72 -19.13
N ASP A 416 -17.81 -0.86 -20.08
CA ASP A 416 -16.63 -1.73 -19.95
C ASP A 416 -15.87 -1.51 -18.63
N ASN A 417 -15.88 -0.27 -18.10
CA ASN A 417 -15.25 0.03 -16.84
C ASN A 417 -15.90 -0.68 -15.65
N ALA A 418 -17.24 -0.69 -15.61
CA ALA A 418 -18.03 -1.36 -14.60
C ALA A 418 -17.88 -2.88 -14.69
N TRP A 419 -17.91 -3.46 -15.90
CA TRP A 419 -17.67 -4.90 -16.11
C TRP A 419 -16.31 -5.35 -15.59
N HIS A 420 -15.26 -4.59 -15.91
CA HIS A 420 -13.93 -4.84 -15.39
C HIS A 420 -13.87 -4.68 -13.85
N GLY A 421 -14.48 -3.63 -13.28
CA GLY A 421 -14.56 -3.45 -11.83
C GLY A 421 -15.30 -4.59 -11.12
N GLY A 422 -16.42 -5.04 -11.69
CA GLY A 422 -17.17 -6.21 -11.25
C GLY A 422 -16.31 -7.47 -11.25
N CYS A 423 -15.52 -7.72 -12.30
CA CYS A 423 -14.58 -8.83 -12.35
C CYS A 423 -13.57 -8.77 -11.19
N LEU A 424 -12.96 -7.60 -10.95
CA LEU A 424 -12.02 -7.42 -9.85
C LEU A 424 -12.67 -7.68 -8.48
N ALA A 425 -13.92 -7.24 -8.29
CA ALA A 425 -14.69 -7.46 -7.06
C ALA A 425 -15.03 -8.94 -6.86
N LEU A 426 -15.50 -9.64 -7.89
CA LEU A 426 -15.76 -11.09 -7.86
C LEU A 426 -14.50 -11.88 -7.51
N ALA A 427 -13.34 -11.53 -8.08
CA ALA A 427 -12.07 -12.16 -7.73
C ALA A 427 -11.71 -11.95 -6.25
N GLU A 428 -11.88 -10.73 -5.71
CA GLU A 428 -11.64 -10.46 -4.29
C GLU A 428 -12.62 -11.20 -3.37
N LEU A 429 -13.92 -11.26 -3.71
CA LEU A 429 -14.93 -11.99 -2.97
C LEU A 429 -14.64 -13.50 -2.96
N GLY A 430 -14.34 -14.08 -4.13
CA GLY A 430 -14.01 -15.49 -4.30
C GLY A 430 -12.77 -15.90 -3.48
N ARG A 431 -11.65 -15.16 -3.61
CA ARG A 431 -10.42 -15.49 -2.85
C ARG A 431 -10.59 -15.41 -1.33
N ARG A 432 -11.60 -14.71 -0.84
CA ARG A 432 -11.92 -14.56 0.60
C ARG A 432 -12.96 -15.54 1.09
N GLY A 433 -13.52 -16.38 0.21
CA GLY A 433 -14.62 -17.29 0.52
C GLY A 433 -15.96 -16.59 0.76
N LEU A 434 -16.11 -15.35 0.28
CA LEU A 434 -17.32 -14.55 0.50
C LEU A 434 -18.36 -14.75 -0.61
N LEU A 435 -17.93 -15.30 -1.74
CA LEU A 435 -18.82 -15.77 -2.78
C LEU A 435 -19.13 -17.26 -2.52
N LEU A 436 -20.37 -17.57 -2.15
CA LEU A 436 -20.76 -18.94 -1.81
C LEU A 436 -20.93 -19.79 -3.08
N PRO A 437 -20.68 -21.11 -3.03
CA PRO A 437 -20.80 -21.98 -4.19
C PRO A 437 -22.17 -21.94 -4.88
N SER A 438 -23.26 -21.70 -4.12
CA SER A 438 -24.61 -21.53 -4.66
C SER A 438 -24.69 -20.41 -5.71
N ARG A 439 -23.93 -19.33 -5.53
CA ARG A 439 -23.86 -18.19 -6.45
C ARG A 439 -23.03 -18.45 -7.71
N LEU A 440 -22.31 -19.57 -7.80
CA LEU A 440 -21.53 -19.90 -9.00
C LEU A 440 -22.41 -20.06 -10.25
N ASN A 441 -23.64 -20.54 -10.08
CA ASN A 441 -24.60 -20.64 -11.20
C ASN A 441 -24.98 -19.27 -11.78
N ASP A 442 -25.02 -18.23 -10.94
CA ASP A 442 -25.31 -16.86 -11.37
C ASP A 442 -24.05 -16.19 -11.95
N VAL A 443 -22.90 -16.44 -11.35
CA VAL A 443 -21.64 -15.74 -11.63
C VAL A 443 -20.92 -16.28 -12.87
N VAL A 444 -20.85 -17.59 -13.05
CA VAL A 444 -20.09 -18.21 -14.16
C VAL A 444 -20.57 -17.73 -15.54
N PRO A 445 -21.88 -17.62 -15.82
CA PRO A 445 -22.34 -17.07 -17.10
C PRO A 445 -21.84 -15.64 -17.36
N LEU A 446 -21.71 -14.81 -16.32
CA LEU A 446 -21.18 -13.46 -16.43
C LEU A 446 -19.66 -13.47 -16.70
N ILE A 447 -18.92 -14.40 -16.10
CA ILE A 447 -17.49 -14.60 -16.38
C ILE A 447 -17.28 -15.01 -17.84
N ILE A 448 -18.06 -15.94 -18.37
CA ILE A 448 -17.96 -16.38 -19.76
C ILE A 448 -18.20 -15.19 -20.71
N LYS A 449 -19.26 -14.41 -20.47
CA LYS A 449 -19.51 -13.16 -21.22
C LYS A 449 -18.34 -12.17 -21.10
N SER A 450 -17.70 -12.12 -19.94
CA SER A 450 -16.55 -11.23 -19.68
C SER A 450 -15.28 -11.69 -20.40
N LEU A 451 -15.05 -13.01 -20.52
CA LEU A 451 -13.90 -13.60 -21.24
C LEU A 451 -13.96 -13.32 -22.74
N THR A 452 -15.16 -13.23 -23.30
CA THR A 452 -15.38 -12.88 -24.71
C THR A 452 -15.89 -11.45 -24.87
N TYR A 453 -15.73 -10.59 -23.85
CA TYR A 453 -16.29 -9.25 -23.88
C TYR A 453 -15.71 -8.44 -25.02
N GLU A 454 -16.58 -7.89 -25.84
CA GLU A 454 -16.20 -7.05 -26.96
C GLU A 454 -17.30 -6.00 -27.22
N GLU A 455 -16.96 -4.72 -27.06
CA GLU A 455 -17.84 -3.59 -27.32
C GLU A 455 -17.27 -2.75 -28.46
N LYS A 456 -18.04 -2.57 -29.54
CA LYS A 456 -17.63 -1.71 -30.67
C LYS A 456 -17.91 -0.25 -30.33
N ARG A 457 -16.85 0.58 -30.26
CA ARG A 457 -16.94 2.04 -30.13
C ARG A 457 -16.39 2.70 -31.38
N GLY A 458 -17.27 2.99 -32.33
CA GLY A 458 -16.90 3.54 -33.63
C GLY A 458 -16.01 2.56 -34.41
N ALA A 459 -14.79 2.99 -34.75
CA ALA A 459 -13.81 2.18 -35.48
C ALA A 459 -12.95 1.28 -34.58
N CYS A 460 -13.09 1.38 -33.26
CA CYS A 460 -12.29 0.64 -32.29
C CYS A 460 -13.15 -0.38 -31.52
N SER A 461 -12.51 -1.45 -31.05
CA SER A 461 -13.11 -2.45 -30.17
C SER A 461 -12.51 -2.29 -28.76
N VAL A 462 -13.36 -2.24 -27.74
CA VAL A 462 -12.98 -2.10 -26.33
C VAL A 462 -13.34 -3.39 -25.59
N GLY A 463 -12.55 -3.75 -24.58
CA GLY A 463 -12.81 -4.94 -23.76
C GLY A 463 -11.59 -5.76 -23.36
N SER A 464 -10.38 -5.43 -23.85
CA SER A 464 -9.16 -6.16 -23.49
C SER A 464 -8.92 -6.18 -21.99
N ASN A 465 -9.17 -5.05 -21.31
CA ASN A 465 -9.17 -4.93 -19.85
C ASN A 465 -10.17 -5.91 -19.21
N VAL A 466 -11.44 -5.91 -19.64
CA VAL A 466 -12.49 -6.80 -19.10
C VAL A 466 -12.09 -8.26 -19.24
N ARG A 467 -11.58 -8.66 -20.40
CA ARG A 467 -11.12 -10.04 -20.66
C ARG A 467 -9.95 -10.44 -19.75
N ASP A 468 -8.96 -9.57 -19.57
CA ASP A 468 -7.84 -9.81 -18.65
C ASP A 468 -8.31 -9.95 -17.18
N ALA A 469 -9.24 -9.07 -16.75
CA ALA A 469 -9.84 -9.18 -15.43
C ALA A 469 -10.65 -10.48 -15.26
N ALA A 470 -11.36 -10.94 -16.30
CA ALA A 470 -12.07 -12.22 -16.29
C ALA A 470 -11.11 -13.42 -16.19
N CYS A 471 -9.96 -13.38 -16.87
CA CYS A 471 -8.88 -14.36 -16.68
C CYS A 471 -8.39 -14.36 -15.24
N TYR A 472 -8.24 -13.19 -14.61
CA TYR A 472 -7.89 -13.08 -13.20
C TYR A 472 -8.98 -13.65 -12.26
N VAL A 473 -10.26 -13.54 -12.61
CA VAL A 473 -11.36 -14.22 -11.89
C VAL A 473 -11.19 -15.73 -11.99
N CYS A 474 -10.97 -16.27 -13.19
CA CYS A 474 -10.78 -17.71 -13.41
C CYS A 474 -9.60 -18.26 -12.58
N TRP A 475 -8.45 -17.56 -12.63
CA TRP A 475 -7.28 -17.88 -11.80
C TRP A 475 -7.60 -17.85 -10.31
N SER A 476 -8.35 -16.84 -9.86
CA SER A 476 -8.76 -16.68 -8.48
C SER A 476 -9.69 -17.82 -8.04
N PHE A 477 -10.68 -18.19 -8.85
CA PHE A 477 -11.68 -19.20 -8.55
C PHE A 477 -11.07 -20.60 -8.49
N ALA A 478 -10.21 -20.96 -9.44
CA ALA A 478 -9.48 -22.24 -9.42
C ALA A 478 -8.68 -22.44 -8.12
N ARG A 479 -8.20 -21.34 -7.52
CA ARG A 479 -7.48 -21.34 -6.24
C ARG A 479 -8.40 -21.25 -5.02
N ALA A 480 -9.59 -20.67 -5.16
CA ALA A 480 -10.55 -20.45 -4.08
C ALA A 480 -11.47 -21.65 -3.82
N TYR A 481 -11.96 -22.34 -4.85
CA TYR A 481 -12.96 -23.40 -4.72
C TYR A 481 -12.37 -24.81 -4.80
N GLU A 482 -13.04 -25.79 -4.19
CA GLU A 482 -12.74 -27.20 -4.40
C GLU A 482 -13.04 -27.63 -5.84
N PRO A 483 -12.30 -28.62 -6.40
CA PRO A 483 -12.52 -29.08 -7.77
C PRO A 483 -13.96 -29.47 -8.06
N LYS A 484 -14.65 -30.10 -7.10
CA LYS A 484 -16.05 -30.54 -7.24
C LYS A 484 -17.03 -29.40 -7.49
N GLU A 485 -16.79 -28.23 -6.88
CA GLU A 485 -17.65 -27.05 -7.04
C GLU A 485 -17.49 -26.43 -8.43
N LEU A 486 -16.30 -26.52 -9.02
CA LEU A 486 -16.01 -25.93 -10.33
C LEU A 486 -16.22 -26.89 -11.51
N THR A 487 -16.15 -28.21 -11.28
CA THR A 487 -16.28 -29.24 -12.33
C THR A 487 -17.47 -29.02 -13.27
N PRO A 488 -18.68 -28.63 -12.81
CA PRO A 488 -19.81 -28.37 -13.69
C PRO A 488 -19.60 -27.24 -14.72
N PHE A 489 -18.65 -26.35 -14.45
CA PHE A 489 -18.44 -25.09 -15.18
C PHE A 489 -17.17 -25.10 -16.04
N VAL A 490 -16.20 -25.97 -15.75
CA VAL A 490 -14.86 -25.96 -16.39
C VAL A 490 -14.95 -26.04 -17.91
N THR A 491 -15.77 -26.93 -18.47
CA THR A 491 -15.92 -27.09 -19.92
C THR A 491 -16.57 -25.89 -20.60
N GLN A 492 -17.35 -25.09 -19.86
CA GLN A 492 -17.94 -23.86 -20.39
C GLN A 492 -16.94 -22.71 -20.36
N ILE A 493 -16.10 -22.65 -19.33
CA ILE A 493 -15.06 -21.62 -19.17
C ILE A 493 -13.88 -21.84 -20.15
N ALA A 494 -13.57 -23.10 -20.49
CA ALA A 494 -12.45 -23.46 -21.36
C ALA A 494 -12.77 -23.42 -22.87
N ARG A 495 -14.01 -23.11 -23.24
CA ARG A 495 -14.42 -22.88 -24.63
C ARG A 495 -14.16 -21.44 -25.01
#